data_AF-A0A7C2U668-F1
#
_entry.id   AF-A0A7C2U668-F1
#
_cell.length_a   1.000
_cell.length_b   1.000
_cell.length_c   1.000
_cell.angle_alpha   90.00
_cell.angle_beta   90.00
_cell.angle_gamma   90.00
#
_symmetry.space_group_name_H-M   'P 1'
#
loop_
_entity.id
_entity.type
_entity.pdbx_description
1 polymer ?
#
loop_
_entity_poly.entity_id
_entity_poly.type
_entity_poly.pdbx_seq_one_letter_code
_entity_poly.pdbx_strand_id
1 'polypeptide(L)'
;MATIFYVHWNEAEIKDRIAPLVKAGYEVTAHWSTETHAKFGENLPQAVVISPDRLPSHGRAIAEWFWADARREAKKRRHIPIIFAGGQPDKVKATKAKFPQAIFCAAEDVPTRLKQALPNRGEVRLGQ
;
A
#
# COMPACT_ATOMS: atom_id res chain seq x y z
N MET A 1 -6.86 -10.34 -12.13
CA MET A 1 -5.80 -9.31 -12.17
C MET A 1 -5.57 -8.80 -10.75
N ALA A 2 -4.34 -8.42 -10.37
CA ALA A 2 -4.08 -7.94 -9.01
C ALA A 2 -4.25 -6.43 -8.92
N THR A 3 -5.13 -6.00 -8.02
CA THR A 3 -5.45 -4.59 -7.76
C THR A 3 -4.47 -4.02 -6.74
N ILE A 4 -3.81 -2.92 -7.09
CA ILE A 4 -2.82 -2.25 -6.25
C ILE A 4 -3.32 -0.86 -5.94
N PHE A 5 -3.31 -0.46 -4.68
CA PHE A 5 -3.66 0.91 -4.32
C PHE A 5 -2.38 1.68 -4.03
N TYR A 6 -2.06 2.67 -4.84
CA TYR A 6 -0.85 3.49 -4.68
C TYR A 6 -1.26 4.87 -4.18
N VAL A 7 -0.74 5.26 -3.01
CA VAL A 7 -0.92 6.59 -2.43
C VAL A 7 0.36 7.39 -2.58
N HIS A 8 0.28 8.51 -3.29
CA HIS A 8 1.39 9.46 -3.41
C HIS A 8 0.90 10.88 -3.55
N TRP A 9 1.55 11.82 -2.89
CA TRP A 9 1.14 13.23 -2.83
C TRP A 9 1.51 14.06 -4.08
N ASN A 10 1.93 13.40 -5.16
CA ASN A 10 2.36 14.04 -6.39
C ASN A 10 1.85 13.25 -7.60
N GLU A 11 1.01 13.91 -8.41
CA GLU A 11 0.38 13.33 -9.61
C GLU A 11 1.41 12.95 -10.69
N ALA A 12 2.44 13.78 -10.89
CA ALA A 12 3.44 13.51 -11.93
C ALA A 12 4.28 12.28 -11.58
N GLU A 13 4.72 12.19 -10.32
CA GLU A 13 5.51 11.06 -9.84
C GLU A 13 4.69 9.77 -9.76
N ILE A 14 3.42 9.83 -9.34
CA ILE A 14 2.60 8.61 -9.29
C ILE A 14 2.35 8.06 -10.69
N LYS A 15 2.11 8.92 -11.69
CA LYS A 15 1.95 8.49 -13.09
C LYS A 15 3.19 7.76 -13.61
N ASP A 16 4.37 8.30 -13.33
CA ASP A 16 5.64 7.67 -13.72
C ASP A 16 5.83 6.31 -13.04
N ARG A 17 5.48 6.21 -11.75
CA ARG A 17 5.63 4.97 -10.97
C ARG A 17 4.58 3.90 -11.26
N ILE A 18 3.36 4.26 -11.63
CA ILE A 18 2.33 3.29 -11.99
C ILE A 18 2.50 2.77 -13.42
N ALA A 19 3.14 3.53 -14.32
CA ALA A 19 3.37 3.11 -15.71
C ALA A 19 4.00 1.71 -15.83
N PRO A 20 5.11 1.37 -15.13
CA PRO A 20 5.68 0.02 -15.18
C PRO A 20 4.78 -1.04 -14.53
N LEU A 21 3.96 -0.68 -13.53
CA LEU A 21 3.03 -1.60 -12.87
C LEU A 21 1.84 -1.96 -13.78
N VAL A 22 1.26 -0.97 -14.45
CA VAL A 22 0.18 -1.17 -15.42
C VAL A 22 0.70 -1.95 -16.63
N LYS A 23 1.91 -1.64 -17.11
CA LYS A 23 2.58 -2.41 -18.18
C LYS A 23 2.84 -3.87 -17.80
N ALA A 24 3.01 -4.16 -16.51
CA ALA A 24 3.13 -5.52 -15.99
C ALA A 24 1.77 -6.24 -15.82
N GLY A 25 0.65 -5.60 -16.16
CA GLY A 25 -0.70 -6.18 -16.10
C GLY A 25 -1.37 -6.04 -14.72
N TYR A 26 -0.87 -5.15 -13.86
CA TYR A 26 -1.49 -4.84 -12.57
C TYR A 26 -2.51 -3.71 -12.72
N GLU A 27 -3.58 -3.79 -11.95
CA GLU A 27 -4.64 -2.78 -11.93
C GLU A 27 -4.34 -1.79 -10.81
N VAL A 28 -3.75 -0.63 -11.13
CA VAL A 28 -3.26 0.30 -10.12
C VAL A 28 -4.21 1.48 -9.94
N THR A 29 -4.75 1.63 -8.74
CA THR A 29 -5.51 2.81 -8.33
C THR A 29 -4.56 3.82 -7.70
N ALA A 30 -4.29 4.90 -8.42
CA ALA A 30 -3.47 6.01 -7.94
C ALA A 30 -4.33 7.00 -7.14
N HIS A 31 -3.91 7.34 -5.93
CA HIS A 31 -4.55 8.34 -5.07
C HIS A 31 -3.54 9.39 -4.66
N TRP A 32 -3.80 10.65 -5.01
CA TRP A 32 -2.87 11.76 -4.76
C TRP A 32 -3.41 12.89 -3.88
N SER A 33 -4.68 12.85 -3.53
CA SER A 33 -5.32 13.88 -2.73
C SER A 33 -5.10 13.67 -1.23
N THR A 34 -4.69 14.72 -0.53
CA THR A 34 -4.68 14.81 0.94
C THR A 34 -6.06 15.05 1.52
N GLU A 35 -6.93 15.72 0.75
CA GLU A 35 -8.24 16.18 1.21
C GLU A 35 -9.29 15.07 1.19
N THR A 36 -9.10 14.06 0.33
CA THR A 36 -10.00 12.92 0.21
C THR A 36 -9.39 11.73 0.91
N HIS A 37 -10.11 11.18 1.88
CA HIS A 37 -9.76 9.90 2.49
C HIS A 37 -9.82 8.83 1.40
N ALA A 38 -8.73 8.06 1.25
CA ALA A 38 -8.71 6.89 0.37
C ALA A 38 -9.79 5.91 0.83
N LYS A 39 -10.93 5.86 0.12
CA LYS A 39 -12.03 4.96 0.46
C LYS A 39 -11.76 3.58 -0.15
N PHE A 40 -11.36 2.63 0.68
CA PHE A 40 -11.36 1.23 0.30
C PHE A 40 -12.79 0.69 0.45
N GLY A 41 -13.54 0.70 -0.65
CA GLY A 41 -14.90 0.15 -0.72
C GLY A 41 -14.93 -1.38 -0.58
N GLU A 42 -15.92 -2.03 -1.20
CA GLU A 42 -16.03 -3.50 -1.19
C GLU A 42 -14.91 -4.20 -1.97
N ASN A 43 -14.39 -3.53 -3.01
CA ASN A 43 -13.23 -4.00 -3.77
C ASN A 43 -11.94 -3.69 -3.05
N LEU A 44 -11.40 -4.71 -2.40
CA LEU A 44 -10.15 -4.60 -1.67
C LEU A 44 -8.94 -4.76 -2.57
N PRO A 45 -7.94 -3.86 -2.44
CA PRO A 45 -6.68 -4.03 -3.15
C PRO A 45 -5.94 -5.26 -2.62
N GLN A 46 -5.21 -5.93 -3.49
CA GLN A 46 -4.34 -7.04 -3.11
C GLN A 46 -3.05 -6.57 -2.42
N ALA A 47 -2.62 -5.33 -2.67
CA ALA A 47 -1.55 -4.66 -1.93
C ALA A 47 -1.78 -3.13 -1.88
N VAL A 48 -1.31 -2.50 -0.80
CA VAL A 48 -1.38 -1.03 -0.64
C VAL A 48 0.04 -0.50 -0.59
N VAL A 49 0.35 0.48 -1.43
CA VAL A 49 1.63 1.19 -1.45
C VAL A 49 1.39 2.62 -0.98
N ILE A 50 2.15 3.08 0.00
CA ILE A 50 2.04 4.43 0.57
C ILE A 50 3.41 5.08 0.51
N SER A 51 3.52 6.27 -0.09
CA SER A 51 4.82 6.97 -0.22
C SER A 51 4.97 8.15 0.75
N PRO A 52 5.41 7.96 2.01
CA PRO A 52 5.41 9.00 3.04
C PRO A 52 6.49 10.08 2.86
N ASP A 53 7.06 10.23 1.66
CA ASP A 53 8.23 11.07 1.35
C ASP A 53 7.98 12.56 1.67
N ARG A 54 6.82 13.08 1.27
CA ARG A 54 6.43 14.48 1.49
C ARG A 54 5.66 14.71 2.79
N LEU A 55 4.74 13.79 3.12
CA LEU A 55 3.82 13.93 4.26
C LEU A 55 3.74 12.62 5.08
N PRO A 56 4.74 12.37 5.95
CA PRO A 56 4.81 11.13 6.72
C PRO A 56 3.64 10.97 7.70
N SER A 57 3.11 12.05 8.28
CA SER A 57 1.95 12.02 9.18
C SER A 57 0.68 11.57 8.47
N HIS A 58 0.45 12.02 7.22
CA HIS A 58 -0.71 11.60 6.44
C HIS A 58 -0.58 10.14 5.99
N GLY A 59 0.59 9.72 5.51
CA GLY A 59 0.80 8.33 5.13
C GLY A 59 0.57 7.35 6.28
N ARG A 60 0.98 7.74 7.49
CA ARG A 60 0.70 6.96 8.69
C ARG A 60 -0.79 6.96 9.06
N ALA A 61 -1.49 8.10 8.96
CA ALA A 61 -2.93 8.17 9.24
C ALA A 61 -3.75 7.27 8.30
N ILE A 62 -3.38 7.21 7.02
CA ILE A 62 -4.01 6.31 6.04
C ILE A 62 -3.76 4.83 6.42
N ALA A 63 -2.53 4.49 6.80
CA ALA A 63 -2.23 3.14 7.26
C ALA A 63 -2.97 2.78 8.57
N GLU A 64 -3.03 3.70 9.54
CA GLU A 64 -3.81 3.57 10.77
C GLU A 64 -5.30 3.35 10.45
N TRP A 65 -5.87 4.13 9.54
CA TRP A 65 -7.26 3.99 9.10
C TRP A 65 -7.51 2.66 8.40
N PHE A 66 -6.68 2.31 7.41
CA PHE A 66 -6.78 1.05 6.68
C PHE A 66 -6.70 -0.16 7.61
N TRP A 67 -5.81 -0.12 8.61
CA TRP A 67 -5.72 -1.16 9.62
C TRP A 67 -6.87 -1.18 10.61
N ALA A 68 -7.31 -0.01 11.08
CA ALA A 68 -8.41 0.09 12.02
C ALA A 68 -9.68 -0.51 11.41
N ASP A 69 -9.94 -0.18 10.14
CA ASP A 69 -11.01 -0.75 9.33
C ASP A 69 -10.83 -2.26 9.12
N ALA A 70 -9.61 -2.70 8.76
CA ALA A 70 -9.28 -4.12 8.65
C ALA A 70 -9.49 -4.93 9.94
N ARG A 71 -9.38 -4.29 11.11
CA ARG A 71 -9.66 -4.93 12.41
C ARG A 71 -11.14 -4.98 12.74
N ARG A 72 -11.94 -4.02 12.26
CA ARG A 72 -13.36 -3.88 12.62
C ARG A 72 -14.29 -4.66 11.69
N GLU A 73 -14.08 -4.56 10.37
CA GLU A 73 -15.11 -5.01 9.40
C GLU A 73 -14.66 -6.18 8.52
N ALA A 74 -13.37 -6.41 8.30
CA ALA A 74 -12.94 -7.40 7.31
C ALA A 74 -11.67 -8.16 7.69
N LYS A 75 -11.82 -9.39 8.21
CA LYS A 75 -10.72 -10.38 8.34
C LYS A 75 -9.89 -10.52 7.05
N LYS A 76 -10.51 -10.31 5.88
CA LYS A 76 -9.85 -10.31 4.55
C LYS A 76 -8.81 -9.19 4.38
N ARG A 77 -8.99 -8.04 5.02
CA ARG A 77 -8.08 -6.86 4.89
C ARG A 77 -6.77 -7.05 5.66
N ARG A 78 -6.75 -7.83 6.75
CA ARG A 78 -5.54 -8.11 7.55
C ARG A 78 -4.41 -8.79 6.76
N HIS A 79 -4.76 -9.52 5.70
CA HIS A 79 -3.78 -10.22 4.85
C HIS A 79 -3.20 -9.33 3.75
N ILE A 80 -3.71 -8.11 3.57
CA ILE A 80 -3.24 -7.19 2.54
C ILE A 80 -1.92 -6.57 2.99
N PRO A 81 -0.80 -6.83 2.30
CA PRO A 81 0.48 -6.22 2.60
C PRO A 81 0.41 -4.69 2.35
N ILE A 82 0.86 -3.92 3.34
CA ILE A 82 1.08 -2.49 3.23
C ILE A 82 2.57 -2.27 3.00
N ILE A 83 2.91 -1.59 1.91
CA ILE A 83 4.26 -1.28 1.50
C ILE A 83 4.46 0.23 1.61
N PHE A 84 5.35 0.67 2.49
CA PHE A 84 5.78 2.06 2.54
C PHE A 84 6.97 2.26 1.59
N ALA A 85 6.80 3.16 0.64
CA ALA A 85 7.72 3.44 -0.45
C ALA A 85 8.40 4.80 -0.25
N GLY A 86 9.59 4.81 0.33
CA GLY A 86 10.32 6.03 0.70
C GLY A 86 9.92 6.59 2.06
N GLY A 87 10.29 7.85 2.31
CA GLY A 87 10.14 8.52 3.61
C GLY A 87 11.42 8.55 4.44
N GLN A 88 11.47 9.49 5.37
CA GLN A 88 12.61 9.65 6.27
C GLN A 88 12.76 8.42 7.18
N PRO A 89 13.98 7.85 7.29
CA PRO A 89 14.21 6.60 8.01
C PRO A 89 13.78 6.68 9.49
N ASP A 90 13.91 7.85 10.11
CA ASP A 90 13.48 8.10 11.48
C ASP A 90 11.96 7.95 11.67
N LYS A 91 11.17 8.54 10.75
CA LYS A 91 9.70 8.46 10.77
C LYS A 91 9.21 7.07 10.35
N VAL A 92 9.89 6.45 9.40
CA VAL A 92 9.66 5.07 9.00
C VAL A 92 9.86 4.13 10.19
N LYS A 93 10.91 4.32 10.99
CA LYS A 93 11.17 3.49 12.18
C LYS A 93 10.05 3.60 13.22
N ALA A 94 9.53 4.80 13.47
CA ALA A 94 8.37 5.01 14.35
C ALA A 94 7.09 4.33 13.82
N THR A 95 6.85 4.41 12.50
CA THR A 95 5.73 3.71 11.86
C THR A 95 5.92 2.19 11.89
N LYS A 96 7.13 1.69 11.66
CA LYS A 96 7.48 0.26 11.73
C LYS A 96 7.27 -0.31 13.13
N ALA A 97 7.58 0.46 14.18
CA ALA A 97 7.31 0.04 15.56
C ALA A 97 5.81 -0.16 15.83
N LYS A 98 4.94 0.66 15.21
CA LYS A 98 3.48 0.51 15.28
C LYS A 98 2.92 -0.55 14.32
N PHE A 99 3.56 -0.70 13.16
CA PHE A 99 3.15 -1.55 12.06
C PHE A 99 4.28 -2.53 11.68
N PRO A 100 4.60 -3.51 12.54
CA PRO A 100 5.72 -4.41 12.30
C PRO A 100 5.53 -5.32 11.08
N GLN A 101 4.28 -5.60 10.72
CA GLN A 101 3.91 -6.39 9.53
C GLN A 101 3.88 -5.56 8.23
N ALA A 102 4.10 -4.24 8.28
CA ALA A 102 4.22 -3.43 7.07
C ALA A 102 5.63 -3.60 6.47
N ILE A 103 5.70 -3.58 5.14
CA ILE A 103 6.94 -3.67 4.37
C ILE A 103 7.42 -2.25 4.13
N PHE A 104 8.70 -1.98 4.31
CA PHE A 104 9.31 -0.67 4.07
C PHE A 104 10.41 -0.83 3.03
N CYS A 105 10.36 -0.06 1.95
CA CYS A 105 11.37 -0.09 0.90
C CYS A 105 11.52 1.28 0.25
N ALA A 106 12.54 1.44 -0.58
CA ALA A 106 12.64 2.60 -1.43
C ALA A 106 11.54 2.59 -2.50
N ALA A 107 11.24 3.79 -3.00
CA ALA A 107 10.37 4.08 -4.13
C ALA A 107 10.56 3.14 -5.34
N GLU A 108 11.82 2.98 -5.72
CA GLU A 108 12.32 2.21 -6.85
C GLU A 108 12.16 0.69 -6.67
N ASP A 109 12.16 0.21 -5.44
CA ASP A 109 11.99 -1.21 -5.12
C ASP A 109 10.53 -1.66 -5.05
N VAL A 110 9.57 -0.73 -5.06
CA VAL A 110 8.13 -1.04 -4.99
C VAL A 110 7.71 -2.15 -5.95
N PRO A 111 8.02 -2.12 -7.26
CA PRO A 111 7.64 -3.20 -8.18
C PRO A 111 8.23 -4.55 -7.77
N THR A 112 9.47 -4.58 -7.28
CA THR A 112 10.13 -5.80 -6.78
C THR A 112 9.43 -6.33 -5.52
N ARG A 113 9.11 -5.44 -4.58
CA ARG A 113 8.40 -5.79 -3.34
C ARG A 113 6.98 -6.23 -3.60
N LEU A 114 6.29 -5.60 -4.55
CA LEU A 114 4.96 -6.03 -4.98
C LEU A 114 5.01 -7.43 -5.58
N LYS A 115 5.98 -7.73 -6.45
CA LYS A 115 6.18 -9.10 -6.95
C LYS A 115 6.46 -10.11 -5.83
N GLN A 116 7.26 -9.74 -4.83
CA GLN A 116 7.55 -10.59 -3.66
C GLN A 116 6.39 -10.74 -2.68
N ALA A 117 5.50 -9.74 -2.60
CA ALA A 117 4.33 -9.75 -1.73
C ALA A 117 3.09 -10.38 -2.41
N LEU A 118 3.05 -10.39 -3.75
CA LEU A 118 1.99 -10.98 -4.58
C LEU A 118 2.38 -12.25 -5.37
N PRO A 119 3.45 -13.01 -5.06
CA PRO A 119 4.04 -13.98 -5.99
C PRO A 119 3.13 -15.17 -6.29
N ASN A 120 2.09 -15.40 -5.47
CA ASN A 120 1.12 -16.48 -5.65
C ASN A 120 -0.14 -16.24 -4.82
N ARG A 121 -0.94 -15.19 -5.11
CA ARG A 121 -2.33 -15.13 -4.60
C ARG A 121 -3.27 -15.93 -5.50
N GLY A 122 -2.91 -17.19 -5.69
CA GLY A 122 -3.72 -18.26 -6.24
C GLY A 122 -3.85 -19.41 -5.25
N GLU A 123 -3.80 -19.16 -3.93
CA GLU A 123 -4.23 -20.13 -2.91
C GLU A 123 -4.35 -19.41 -1.57
N VAL A 124 -5.56 -19.02 -1.19
CA VAL A 124 -5.87 -18.81 0.22
C VAL A 124 -6.41 -20.14 0.72
N ARG A 125 -5.49 -21.03 1.12
CA ARG A 125 -5.85 -22.15 2.00
C ARG A 125 -6.28 -21.54 3.34
N LEU A 126 -7.59 -21.43 3.55
CA LEU A 126 -8.16 -21.49 4.89
C LEU A 126 -8.50 -22.97 5.11
N GLY A 127 -7.48 -23.71 5.53
CA GLY A 127 -7.62 -25.09 5.97
C GLY A 127 -7.98 -25.11 7.46
N GLN A 128 -9.18 -25.65 7.68
CA GLN A 128 -9.76 -26.22 8.91
C GLN A 128 -10.14 -25.27 10.07
#